data_AF-A0AAN8N195-F1
#
_entry.id   AF-A0AAN8N195-F1
#
_cell.length_a   1.000
_cell.length_b   1.000
_cell.length_c   1.000
_cell.angle_alpha   90.00
_cell.angle_beta   90.00
_cell.angle_gamma   90.00
#
_symmetry.space_group_name_H-M   'P 1'
#
loop_
_entity.id
_entity.type
_entity.pdbx_description
1 polymer ?
#
loop_
_entity_poly.entity_id
_entity_poly.type
_entity_poly.pdbx_seq_one_letter_code
_entity_poly.pdbx_strand_id
1 'polypeptide(L)'
;MEPNATSPRIISCDDIPSSPSSPSSPTSNSAQILPNPLADELLSRCLKISDEITLLEKKLLQRLPPKQRSKKGNLPIELRHFKNAIMVEQRLLESLSYSPPTPKTQHSLRSSNLKFLESVWSIAKTCSGLQVIFRTVQLFDHPTDNAAKLRGKEKKELKRKKTPVQVDIIAQSGLEWIKVANLSEKRLETEFAKARWEAEGFREEGDGDDDVDGERSENGDTFKTNGDDEEEKDIKQTILEFQHDSDAFSLVKSAKSMVLAAQQTRVQYLHPEVTIVLPNINYDPQNPQPGSPIHTLITAILATGARVQTSNNNIISPIPFPGDESTLTDNFGNSITNRSPPLNINPPTASPETPPESAAEAALTTLSISSDPITQITPKILLDCTILLALVSDLSHESVAEQPIFHRYILQQVRAEKEEPLLPHWIYPSIQGRDMVCTFDAYKRFREIVEIVGSENEKARAEALVWGGIGRDWRHPSPSKSATATATTNNNSNETGITTTESGDILLPDGRTRTTLLSTLQSLSKHPVPQTLNLPITVVDSLESQIMSHNPVAAKIGPELSAVNRSSLFTAWEMGVTIVTTNGSVVKRLEWLVEENRVRDDDVGPKVHLLAIARSLVGKMKKGADILVEG
;
A
#
# COMPACT_ATOMS: atom_id res chain seq x y z
N MET A 1 -31.99 -15.73 -26.97
CA MET A 1 -32.54 -15.01 -25.80
C MET A 1 -31.36 -14.69 -24.91
N GLU A 2 -30.73 -13.55 -25.17
CA GLU A 2 -29.53 -13.07 -24.46
C GLU A 2 -29.93 -12.00 -23.44
N PRO A 3 -29.25 -11.93 -22.28
CA PRO A 3 -29.58 -10.97 -21.23
C PRO A 3 -28.91 -9.61 -21.47
N ASN A 4 -29.72 -8.55 -21.38
CA ASN A 4 -29.28 -7.15 -21.35
C ASN A 4 -28.56 -6.87 -20.02
N ALA A 5 -27.28 -6.50 -20.10
CA ALA A 5 -26.51 -5.95 -18.97
C ALA A 5 -26.10 -4.51 -19.30
N THR A 6 -26.77 -3.56 -18.66
CA THR A 6 -26.52 -2.12 -18.78
C THR A 6 -25.24 -1.76 -18.01
N SER A 7 -24.15 -1.57 -18.74
CA SER A 7 -22.91 -0.94 -18.23
C SER A 7 -22.98 0.58 -18.46
N PRO A 8 -22.30 1.42 -17.65
CA PRO A 8 -22.22 2.85 -17.93
C PRO A 8 -21.54 3.07 -19.29
N ARG A 9 -22.24 3.77 -20.20
CA ARG A 9 -21.75 4.07 -21.55
C ARG A 9 -20.50 4.95 -21.47
N ILE A 10 -19.34 4.34 -21.72
CA ILE A 10 -18.17 5.07 -22.23
C ILE A 10 -18.53 5.45 -23.67
N ILE A 11 -18.67 6.74 -23.95
CA ILE A 11 -18.94 7.26 -25.29
C ILE A 11 -17.74 6.91 -26.18
N SER A 12 -17.98 6.11 -27.23
CA SER A 12 -17.00 5.72 -28.25
C SER A 12 -16.69 6.89 -29.17
N CYS A 13 -15.42 7.05 -29.55
CA CYS A 13 -14.84 8.23 -30.22
C CYS A 13 -14.99 8.29 -31.75
N ASP A 14 -15.98 7.63 -32.36
CA ASP A 14 -16.11 7.62 -33.82
C ASP A 14 -17.38 8.36 -34.25
N ASP A 15 -17.28 9.69 -34.33
CA ASP A 15 -18.02 10.54 -35.27
C ASP A 15 -17.45 11.98 -35.19
N ILE A 16 -16.30 12.19 -35.83
CA ILE A 16 -15.74 13.51 -36.10
C ILE A 16 -15.68 13.67 -37.63
N PRO A 17 -16.32 14.68 -38.23
CA PRO A 17 -16.06 15.01 -39.63
C PRO A 17 -14.72 15.73 -39.75
N SER A 18 -13.79 15.09 -40.47
CA SER A 18 -12.49 15.61 -40.88
C SER A 18 -12.62 16.59 -42.06
N SER A 19 -12.10 17.82 -41.95
CA SER A 19 -11.24 18.54 -42.91
C SER A 19 -11.39 20.08 -42.83
N PRO A 20 -10.29 20.85 -43.04
CA PRO A 20 -10.32 22.31 -43.03
C PRO A 20 -10.51 22.89 -44.45
N SER A 21 -11.35 23.90 -44.61
CA SER A 21 -11.43 24.71 -45.84
C SER A 21 -11.00 26.16 -45.55
N SER A 22 -10.12 26.67 -46.42
CA SER A 22 -9.45 27.98 -46.36
C SER A 22 -10.35 29.13 -46.87
N PRO A 23 -9.92 30.41 -46.83
CA PRO A 23 -10.66 31.50 -46.22
C PRO A 23 -11.48 32.34 -47.20
N SER A 24 -12.66 32.78 -46.78
CA SER A 24 -13.40 33.88 -47.40
C SER A 24 -13.55 35.06 -46.44
N SER A 25 -13.48 36.25 -47.01
CA SER A 25 -13.25 37.58 -46.43
C SER A 25 -14.33 38.06 -45.43
N PRO A 26 -14.04 39.11 -44.62
CA PRO A 26 -14.71 39.37 -43.36
C PRO A 26 -16.06 40.06 -43.59
N THR A 27 -17.14 39.37 -43.23
CA THR A 27 -18.41 40.05 -42.96
C THR A 27 -18.56 40.16 -41.45
N SER A 28 -18.55 41.42 -41.02
CA SER A 28 -18.79 41.89 -39.67
C SER A 28 -20.12 41.33 -39.14
N ASN A 29 -20.02 40.34 -38.27
CA ASN A 29 -20.97 40.06 -37.20
C ASN A 29 -20.21 39.28 -36.13
N SER A 30 -19.39 39.99 -35.36
CA SER A 30 -18.96 39.53 -34.04
C SER A 30 -20.20 39.52 -33.14
N ALA A 31 -21.06 38.50 -33.30
CA ALA A 31 -21.97 38.13 -32.24
C ALA A 31 -21.07 37.83 -31.03
N GLN A 32 -21.13 38.70 -30.03
CA GLN A 32 -20.44 38.47 -28.76
C GLN A 32 -20.91 37.11 -28.26
N ILE A 33 -20.01 36.12 -28.30
CA ILE A 33 -20.23 34.82 -27.70
C ILE A 33 -20.41 35.11 -26.21
N LEU A 34 -21.65 35.06 -25.73
CA LEU A 34 -21.94 35.24 -24.31
C LEU A 34 -21.31 34.04 -23.59
N PRO A 35 -20.26 34.25 -22.77
CA PRO A 35 -19.61 33.17 -22.04
C PRO A 35 -20.61 32.52 -21.09
N ASN A 36 -20.48 31.23 -20.86
CA ASN A 36 -21.32 30.51 -19.91
C ASN A 36 -20.68 30.56 -18.52
N PRO A 37 -21.18 31.42 -17.60
CA PRO A 37 -20.51 31.67 -16.33
C PRO A 37 -20.43 30.41 -15.44
N LEU A 38 -21.41 29.51 -15.55
CA LEU A 38 -21.39 28.25 -14.81
C LEU A 38 -20.32 27.29 -15.35
N ALA A 39 -20.15 27.24 -16.67
CA ALA A 39 -19.09 26.44 -17.28
C ALA A 39 -17.70 26.99 -16.93
N ASP A 40 -17.53 28.32 -16.91
CA ASP A 40 -16.28 28.98 -16.50
C ASP A 40 -15.92 28.71 -15.04
N GLU A 41 -16.91 28.71 -14.14
CA GLU A 41 -16.71 28.38 -12.72
C GLU A 41 -16.24 26.92 -12.56
N LEU A 42 -16.93 25.98 -13.20
CA LEU A 42 -16.55 24.56 -13.15
C LEU A 42 -15.19 24.31 -13.82
N LEU A 43 -14.91 24.98 -14.94
CA LEU A 43 -13.62 24.90 -15.61
C LEU A 43 -12.49 25.39 -14.71
N SER A 44 -12.69 26.51 -14.01
CA SER A 44 -11.71 27.06 -13.06
C SER A 44 -11.37 26.07 -11.94
N ARG A 45 -12.38 25.37 -11.40
CA ARG A 45 -12.19 24.33 -10.38
C ARG A 45 -11.49 23.10 -10.94
N CYS A 46 -11.82 22.69 -12.17
CA CYS A 46 -11.15 21.58 -12.86
C CYS A 46 -9.67 21.88 -13.13
N LEU A 47 -9.35 23.10 -13.57
CA LEU A 47 -7.97 23.57 -13.78
C LEU A 47 -7.16 23.55 -12.48
N LYS A 48 -7.76 23.98 -11.37
CA LYS A 48 -7.11 23.91 -10.04
C LYS A 48 -6.69 22.48 -9.68
N ILE A 49 -7.54 21.47 -9.93
CA ILE A 49 -7.16 20.07 -9.71
C ILE A 49 -6.01 19.65 -10.64
N SER A 50 -6.08 20.03 -11.92
CA SER A 50 -5.01 19.74 -12.88
C SER A 50 -3.65 20.31 -12.43
N ASP A 51 -3.64 21.53 -11.89
CA ASP A 51 -2.44 22.18 -11.35
C ASP A 51 -1.92 21.46 -10.10
N GLU A 52 -2.81 21.08 -9.17
CA GLU A 52 -2.45 20.29 -7.99
C GLU A 52 -1.85 18.92 -8.36
N ILE A 53 -2.42 18.21 -9.35
CA ILE A 53 -1.86 16.94 -9.87
C ILE A 53 -0.46 17.17 -10.44
N THR A 54 -0.28 18.21 -11.24
CA THR A 54 1.02 18.54 -11.86
C THR A 54 2.07 18.88 -10.81
N LEU A 55 1.68 19.61 -9.75
CA LEU A 55 2.54 19.92 -8.62
C LEU A 55 2.94 18.65 -7.85
N LEU A 56 1.99 17.72 -7.61
CA LEU A 56 2.27 16.43 -6.98
C LEU A 56 3.24 15.59 -7.82
N GLU A 57 3.01 15.47 -9.13
CA GLU A 57 3.93 14.77 -10.04
C GLU A 57 5.35 15.34 -9.95
N LYS A 58 5.50 16.67 -9.92
CA LYS A 58 6.79 17.35 -9.75
C LYS A 58 7.44 17.01 -8.42
N LYS A 59 6.70 17.06 -7.31
CA LYS A 59 7.23 16.72 -5.97
C LYS A 59 7.67 15.25 -5.91
N LEU A 60 6.89 14.33 -6.46
CA LEU A 60 7.23 12.90 -6.55
C LEU A 60 8.51 12.68 -7.38
N LEU A 61 8.64 13.31 -8.55
CA LEU A 61 9.84 13.22 -9.39
C LEU A 61 11.08 13.75 -8.67
N GLN A 62 10.96 14.81 -7.87
CA GLN A 62 12.09 15.37 -7.14
C GLN A 62 12.65 14.40 -6.08
N ARG A 63 11.81 13.51 -5.52
CA ARG A 63 12.25 12.48 -4.56
C ARG A 63 12.94 11.30 -5.23
N LEU A 64 12.65 11.03 -6.50
CA LEU A 64 13.24 9.91 -7.23
C LEU A 64 14.71 10.17 -7.60
N PRO A 65 15.54 9.11 -7.66
CA PRO A 65 16.89 9.19 -8.23
C PRO A 65 16.89 9.70 -9.68
N PRO A 66 17.95 10.40 -10.15
CA PRO A 66 17.97 11.09 -11.43
C PRO A 66 17.52 10.28 -12.65
N LYS A 67 17.87 8.99 -12.75
CA LYS A 67 17.42 8.15 -13.88
C LYS A 67 15.96 7.80 -13.83
N GLN A 68 15.40 7.70 -12.64
CA GLN A 68 13.99 7.38 -12.47
C GLN A 68 13.10 8.59 -12.77
N ARG A 69 13.66 9.82 -12.71
CA ARG A 69 12.95 11.05 -13.10
C ARG A 69 12.59 11.11 -14.58
N SER A 70 13.41 10.52 -15.46
CA SER A 70 13.21 10.60 -16.92
C SER A 70 12.31 9.49 -17.48
N LYS A 71 12.06 8.42 -16.72
CA LYS A 71 11.17 7.33 -17.12
C LYS A 71 9.73 7.66 -16.76
N LYS A 72 8.94 8.10 -17.76
CA LYS A 72 7.47 8.15 -17.67
C LYS A 72 6.94 6.75 -17.35
N GLY A 73 6.57 6.48 -16.09
CA GLY A 73 5.94 5.22 -15.72
C GLY A 73 6.12 4.72 -14.29
N ASN A 74 7.11 5.25 -13.53
CA ASN A 74 7.44 4.72 -12.19
C ASN A 74 7.32 5.79 -11.10
N LEU A 75 6.28 6.62 -11.14
CA LEU A 75 5.97 7.44 -9.97
C LEU A 75 5.50 6.51 -8.83
N PRO A 76 5.83 6.82 -7.57
CA PRO A 76 5.29 6.08 -6.42
C PRO A 76 3.76 6.03 -6.39
N ILE A 77 3.12 7.03 -7.02
CA ILE A 77 1.67 7.16 -7.15
C ILE A 77 1.26 7.07 -8.61
N GLU A 78 0.41 6.09 -8.96
CA GLU A 78 -0.19 5.96 -10.28
C GLU A 78 -1.38 6.92 -10.43
N LEU A 79 -1.14 8.06 -11.09
CA LEU A 79 -2.15 9.10 -11.34
C LEU A 79 -2.72 9.10 -12.75
N ARG A 80 -2.27 8.18 -13.63
CA ARG A 80 -2.56 8.20 -15.07
C ARG A 80 -4.06 8.21 -15.37
N HIS A 81 -4.82 7.30 -14.74
CA HIS A 81 -6.25 7.17 -15.00
C HIS A 81 -7.03 8.39 -14.48
N PHE A 82 -6.70 8.86 -13.28
CA PHE A 82 -7.31 10.06 -12.70
C PHE A 82 -7.01 11.33 -13.52
N LYS A 83 -5.75 11.53 -13.91
CA LYS A 83 -5.32 12.63 -14.78
C LYS A 83 -6.07 12.62 -16.11
N ASN A 84 -6.22 11.45 -16.73
CA ASN A 84 -6.99 11.32 -17.97
C ASN A 84 -8.47 11.70 -17.76
N ALA A 85 -9.10 11.30 -16.65
CA ALA A 85 -10.47 11.66 -16.33
C ALA A 85 -10.63 13.20 -16.17
N ILE A 86 -9.72 13.84 -15.44
CA ILE A 86 -9.68 15.30 -15.29
C ILE A 86 -9.48 16.00 -16.65
N MET A 87 -8.57 15.51 -17.49
CA MET A 87 -8.33 16.09 -18.82
C MET A 87 -9.55 15.98 -19.74
N VAL A 88 -10.31 14.89 -19.68
CA VAL A 88 -11.55 14.73 -20.45
C VAL A 88 -12.60 15.73 -19.97
N GLU A 89 -12.78 15.85 -18.65
CA GLU A 89 -13.72 16.79 -18.06
C GLU A 89 -13.35 18.25 -18.37
N GLN A 90 -12.06 18.58 -18.29
CA GLN A 90 -11.54 19.90 -18.63
C GLN A 90 -11.90 20.30 -20.07
N ARG A 91 -11.67 19.41 -21.05
CA ARG A 91 -12.00 19.70 -22.46
C ARG A 91 -13.50 19.89 -22.68
N LEU A 92 -14.33 19.11 -21.98
CA LEU A 92 -15.78 19.26 -22.03
C LEU A 92 -16.20 20.64 -21.49
N LEU A 93 -15.71 21.02 -20.31
CA LEU A 93 -16.04 22.29 -19.67
C LEU A 93 -15.51 23.50 -20.45
N GLU A 94 -14.31 23.38 -21.03
CA GLU A 94 -13.73 24.38 -21.94
C GLU A 94 -14.57 24.53 -23.22
N SER A 95 -15.07 23.45 -23.81
CA SER A 95 -15.99 23.56 -24.94
C SER A 95 -17.32 24.23 -24.56
N LEU A 96 -17.82 23.96 -23.35
CA LEU A 96 -19.08 24.51 -22.86
C LEU A 96 -18.97 25.98 -22.39
N SER A 97 -17.78 26.46 -22.02
CA SER A 97 -17.59 27.87 -21.64
C SER A 97 -17.77 28.84 -22.81
N TYR A 98 -17.33 28.43 -24.00
CA TYR A 98 -17.56 29.17 -25.25
C TYR A 98 -18.97 28.98 -25.83
N SER A 99 -19.83 28.16 -25.21
CA SER A 99 -21.17 27.86 -25.69
C SER A 99 -22.22 28.61 -24.88
N PRO A 100 -23.23 29.27 -25.49
CA PRO A 100 -24.23 30.00 -24.74
C PRO A 100 -25.05 29.09 -23.81
N PRO A 101 -25.58 29.63 -22.69
CA PRO A 101 -26.40 28.88 -21.76
C PRO A 101 -27.75 28.51 -22.41
N THR A 102 -27.88 27.27 -22.83
CA THR A 102 -29.10 26.66 -23.37
C THR A 102 -29.56 25.55 -22.43
N PRO A 103 -30.83 25.09 -22.49
CA PRO A 103 -31.28 23.97 -21.68
C PRO A 103 -30.42 22.71 -21.84
N LYS A 104 -29.89 22.47 -23.05
CA LYS A 104 -28.98 21.35 -23.34
C LYS A 104 -27.63 21.53 -22.65
N THR A 105 -26.98 22.69 -22.82
CA THR A 105 -25.66 22.95 -22.21
C THR A 105 -25.75 23.00 -20.69
N GLN A 106 -26.84 23.55 -20.13
CA GLN A 106 -27.10 23.52 -18.69
C GLN A 106 -27.33 22.09 -18.17
N HIS A 107 -28.01 21.23 -18.93
CA HIS A 107 -28.17 19.83 -18.55
C HIS A 107 -26.81 19.11 -18.54
N SER A 108 -25.98 19.31 -19.57
CA SER A 108 -24.62 18.76 -19.63
C SER A 108 -23.74 19.21 -18.46
N LEU A 109 -23.82 20.49 -18.06
CA LEU A 109 -23.09 21.01 -16.89
C LEU A 109 -23.59 20.40 -15.58
N ARG A 110 -24.90 20.15 -15.46
CA ARG A 110 -25.49 19.48 -14.29
C ARG A 110 -25.07 18.01 -14.19
N SER A 111 -24.84 17.35 -15.32
CA SER A 111 -24.36 15.95 -15.40
C SER A 111 -22.83 15.83 -15.44
N SER A 112 -22.09 16.92 -15.20
CA SER A 112 -20.62 16.92 -15.12
C SER A 112 -20.13 15.96 -14.03
N ASN A 113 -19.05 15.22 -14.32
CA ASN A 113 -18.41 14.34 -13.34
C ASN A 113 -17.49 15.09 -12.38
N LEU A 114 -17.29 16.41 -12.55
CA LEU A 114 -16.32 17.19 -11.79
C LEU A 114 -16.53 17.06 -10.27
N LYS A 115 -17.78 17.11 -9.80
CA LYS A 115 -18.08 16.96 -8.36
C LYS A 115 -17.58 15.64 -7.79
N PHE A 116 -17.69 14.55 -8.55
CA PHE A 116 -17.17 13.24 -8.17
C PHE A 116 -15.64 13.25 -8.15
N LEU A 117 -15.01 13.76 -9.21
CA LEU A 117 -13.55 13.85 -9.30
C LEU A 117 -12.95 14.71 -8.19
N GLU A 118 -13.60 15.82 -7.83
CA GLU A 118 -13.24 16.67 -6.69
C GLU A 118 -13.33 15.93 -5.36
N SER A 119 -14.39 15.14 -5.17
CA SER A 119 -14.58 14.36 -3.94
C SER A 119 -13.49 13.30 -3.79
N VAL A 120 -13.21 12.55 -4.86
CA VAL A 120 -12.10 11.59 -4.92
C VAL A 120 -10.78 12.27 -4.63
N TRP A 121 -10.49 13.43 -5.23
CA TRP A 121 -9.24 14.15 -5.00
C TRP A 121 -9.11 14.69 -3.57
N SER A 122 -10.20 15.22 -3.01
CA SER A 122 -10.22 15.71 -1.64
C SER A 122 -9.89 14.60 -0.66
N ILE A 123 -10.47 13.41 -0.83
CA ILE A 123 -10.20 12.23 0.00
C ILE A 123 -8.78 11.71 -0.24
N ALA A 124 -8.32 11.67 -1.49
CA ALA A 124 -6.96 11.23 -1.81
C ALA A 124 -5.91 12.11 -1.12
N LYS A 125 -6.13 13.42 -1.02
CA LYS A 125 -5.24 14.37 -0.32
C LYS A 125 -5.11 14.14 1.18
N THR A 126 -6.08 13.46 1.80
CA THR A 126 -6.05 13.16 3.24
C THR A 126 -5.49 11.78 3.54
N CYS A 127 -5.21 10.96 2.52
CA CYS A 127 -4.65 9.63 2.67
C CYS A 127 -3.14 9.68 2.98
N SER A 128 -2.62 8.64 3.64
CA SER A 128 -1.18 8.35 3.71
C SER A 128 -0.84 7.13 2.85
N GLY A 129 0.36 7.11 2.26
CA GLY A 129 0.81 5.97 1.45
C GLY A 129 -0.07 5.72 0.22
N LEU A 130 -0.58 6.79 -0.40
CA LEU A 130 -1.38 6.74 -1.62
C LEU A 130 -0.60 6.05 -2.74
N GLN A 131 -1.18 5.01 -3.36
CA GLN A 131 -0.54 4.25 -4.44
C GLN A 131 -1.18 4.49 -5.80
N VAL A 132 -2.51 4.57 -5.87
CA VAL A 132 -3.23 4.74 -7.14
C VAL A 132 -4.60 5.37 -6.94
N ILE A 133 -5.00 6.19 -7.91
CA ILE A 133 -6.39 6.67 -8.05
C ILE A 133 -6.97 6.06 -9.33
N PHE A 134 -8.12 5.40 -9.18
CA PHE A 134 -8.81 4.55 -10.14
C PHE A 134 -8.03 3.30 -10.54
N ARG A 135 -8.38 2.17 -9.90
CA ARG A 135 -7.83 0.85 -10.19
C ARG A 135 -8.93 -0.18 -10.36
N THR A 136 -8.81 -1.02 -11.38
CA THR A 136 -9.64 -2.22 -11.52
C THR A 136 -8.88 -3.43 -10.95
N VAL A 137 -9.42 -4.00 -9.88
CA VAL A 137 -8.96 -5.27 -9.31
C VAL A 137 -9.82 -6.42 -9.83
N GLN A 138 -9.34 -7.64 -9.70
CA GLN A 138 -10.03 -8.83 -10.23
C GLN A 138 -10.57 -9.65 -9.07
N LEU A 139 -11.89 -9.83 -9.03
CA LEU A 139 -12.54 -10.81 -8.18
C LEU A 139 -12.60 -12.13 -8.94
N PHE A 140 -12.06 -13.19 -8.35
CA PHE A 140 -12.13 -14.53 -8.93
C PHE A 140 -13.25 -15.31 -8.26
N ASP A 141 -14.09 -15.99 -9.05
CA ASP A 141 -15.07 -16.90 -8.48
C ASP A 141 -14.35 -18.03 -7.72
N HIS A 142 -14.87 -18.40 -6.54
CA HIS A 142 -14.41 -19.60 -5.85
C HIS A 142 -14.57 -20.81 -6.80
N PRO A 143 -13.59 -21.72 -6.87
CA PRO A 143 -13.83 -22.98 -7.54
C PRO A 143 -15.01 -23.64 -6.82
N THR A 144 -16.10 -23.89 -7.54
CA THR A 144 -17.15 -24.78 -7.04
C THR A 144 -16.51 -26.12 -6.69
N ASP A 145 -16.95 -26.81 -5.64
CA ASP A 145 -16.40 -28.11 -5.20
C ASP A 145 -16.30 -29.16 -6.33
N ASN A 146 -16.98 -28.94 -7.45
CA ASN A 146 -16.94 -29.74 -8.67
C ASN A 146 -15.75 -29.43 -9.62
N ALA A 147 -14.88 -28.45 -9.32
CA ALA A 147 -13.72 -28.11 -10.15
C ALA A 147 -12.72 -29.28 -10.32
N ALA A 148 -12.68 -30.20 -9.35
CA ALA A 148 -11.88 -31.42 -9.42
C ALA A 148 -12.42 -32.46 -10.42
N LYS A 149 -13.71 -32.40 -10.77
CA LYS A 149 -14.39 -33.36 -11.66
C LYS A 149 -14.35 -32.95 -13.15
N LEU A 150 -14.02 -31.70 -13.45
CA LEU A 150 -14.03 -31.17 -14.82
C LEU A 150 -12.72 -31.49 -15.57
N ARG A 151 -12.82 -31.94 -16.82
CA ARG A 151 -11.67 -32.26 -17.70
C ARG A 151 -11.77 -31.51 -19.04
N GLY A 152 -10.62 -31.26 -19.67
CA GLY A 152 -10.57 -30.74 -21.05
C GLY A 152 -11.00 -29.26 -21.19
N LYS A 153 -11.86 -28.96 -22.17
CA LYS A 153 -12.31 -27.60 -22.52
C LYS A 153 -13.09 -26.93 -21.38
N GLU A 154 -13.88 -27.68 -20.61
CA GLU A 154 -14.67 -27.16 -19.49
C GLU A 154 -13.79 -26.63 -18.35
N LYS A 155 -12.66 -27.30 -18.05
CA LYS A 155 -11.65 -26.79 -17.08
C LYS A 155 -10.91 -25.56 -17.61
N LYS A 156 -10.89 -25.37 -18.94
CA LYS A 156 -10.27 -24.23 -19.62
C LYS A 156 -11.22 -23.02 -19.67
N GLU A 157 -12.54 -23.23 -19.75
CA GLU A 157 -13.59 -22.20 -19.63
C GLU A 157 -13.89 -21.83 -18.16
N LEU A 158 -13.81 -22.81 -17.25
CA LEU A 158 -13.77 -22.58 -15.80
C LEU A 158 -12.41 -22.01 -15.33
N LYS A 159 -11.52 -21.59 -16.23
CA LYS A 159 -10.36 -20.76 -15.86
C LYS A 159 -10.87 -19.40 -15.39
N ARG A 160 -11.37 -19.41 -14.15
CA ARG A 160 -11.85 -18.32 -13.31
C ARG A 160 -12.53 -17.22 -14.12
N LYS A 161 -13.86 -17.27 -14.23
CA LYS A 161 -14.62 -16.06 -14.50
C LYS A 161 -14.08 -14.98 -13.55
N LYS A 162 -13.63 -13.88 -14.14
CA LYS A 162 -13.05 -12.76 -13.40
C LYS A 162 -14.04 -11.63 -13.48
N THR A 163 -14.50 -11.16 -12.34
CA THR A 163 -15.36 -10.00 -12.25
C THR A 163 -14.46 -8.79 -11.98
N PRO A 164 -14.40 -7.80 -12.89
CA PRO A 164 -13.66 -6.58 -12.61
C PRO A 164 -14.36 -5.79 -11.50
N VAL A 165 -13.59 -5.36 -10.50
CA VAL A 165 -14.07 -4.54 -9.39
C VAL A 165 -13.32 -3.22 -9.39
N GLN A 166 -14.05 -2.10 -9.37
CA GLN A 166 -13.47 -0.77 -9.41
C GLN A 166 -13.23 -0.23 -8.01
N VAL A 167 -11.97 0.10 -7.72
CA VAL A 167 -11.50 0.78 -6.52
C VAL A 167 -11.13 2.20 -6.88
N ASP A 168 -11.64 3.20 -6.15
CA ASP A 168 -11.42 4.60 -6.50
C ASP A 168 -10.07 5.10 -6.00
N ILE A 169 -9.66 4.70 -4.78
CA ILE A 169 -8.37 5.07 -4.19
C ILE A 169 -7.77 3.86 -3.49
N ILE A 170 -6.47 3.61 -3.69
CA ILE A 170 -5.69 2.65 -2.90
C ILE A 170 -4.66 3.43 -2.07
N ALA A 171 -4.79 3.34 -0.76
CA ALA A 171 -4.00 4.04 0.24
C ALA A 171 -3.34 3.05 1.22
N GLN A 172 -2.66 3.59 2.24
CA GLN A 172 -1.92 2.82 3.25
C GLN A 172 -1.00 1.78 2.63
N SER A 173 -0.30 2.17 1.56
CA SER A 173 0.65 1.29 0.88
C SER A 173 0.01 0.00 0.34
N GLY A 174 -1.28 0.07 0.00
CA GLY A 174 -2.06 -1.02 -0.57
C GLY A 174 -3.01 -1.70 0.42
N LEU A 175 -2.90 -1.38 1.71
CA LEU A 175 -3.71 -1.97 2.78
C LEU A 175 -5.09 -1.32 2.97
N GLU A 176 -5.40 -0.24 2.25
CA GLU A 176 -6.72 0.38 2.30
C GLU A 176 -7.26 0.65 0.90
N TRP A 177 -8.48 0.19 0.64
CA TRP A 177 -9.22 0.36 -0.61
C TRP A 177 -10.46 1.19 -0.36
N ILE A 178 -10.58 2.31 -1.08
CA ILE A 178 -11.64 3.28 -0.85
C ILE A 178 -12.55 3.37 -2.07
N LYS A 179 -13.86 3.34 -1.83
CA LYS A 179 -14.91 3.67 -2.81
C LYS A 179 -15.57 4.99 -2.40
N VAL A 180 -15.67 5.94 -3.32
CA VAL A 180 -16.29 7.24 -3.08
C VAL A 180 -17.65 7.27 -3.75
N ALA A 181 -18.71 7.58 -3.01
CA ALA A 181 -20.06 7.69 -3.57
C ALA A 181 -20.70 9.04 -3.22
N ASN A 182 -20.96 9.84 -4.26
CA ASN A 182 -21.63 11.14 -4.13
C ASN A 182 -23.16 11.01 -4.09
N LEU A 183 -23.65 10.13 -3.22
CA LEU A 183 -25.07 9.98 -2.95
C LEU A 183 -25.53 11.10 -2.01
N SER A 184 -26.63 11.78 -2.34
CA SER A 184 -27.24 12.78 -1.45
C SER A 184 -28.39 12.17 -0.66
N GLU A 185 -28.64 12.71 0.54
CA GLU A 185 -29.75 12.27 1.40
C GLU A 185 -31.09 12.31 0.67
N LYS A 186 -31.40 13.43 0.00
CA LYS A 186 -32.63 13.58 -0.80
C LYS A 186 -32.75 12.54 -1.92
N ARG A 187 -31.64 12.19 -2.57
CA ARG A 187 -31.65 11.17 -3.64
C ARG A 187 -31.93 9.80 -3.05
N LEU A 188 -31.29 9.47 -1.93
CA LEU A 188 -31.50 8.23 -1.21
C LEU A 188 -32.96 8.10 -0.74
N GLU A 189 -33.55 9.16 -0.20
CA GLU A 189 -34.97 9.20 0.18
C GLU A 189 -35.89 8.94 -1.00
N THR A 190 -35.60 9.56 -2.16
CA THR A 190 -36.41 9.38 -3.38
C THR A 190 -36.32 7.94 -3.88
N GLU A 191 -35.12 7.36 -3.87
CA GLU A 191 -34.89 5.96 -4.28
C GLU A 191 -35.60 4.98 -3.33
N PHE A 192 -35.54 5.22 -2.02
CA PHE A 192 -36.24 4.41 -1.02
C PHE A 192 -37.77 4.53 -1.11
N ALA A 193 -38.30 5.75 -1.31
CA ALA A 193 -39.73 5.95 -1.51
C ALA A 193 -40.22 5.22 -2.76
N LYS A 194 -39.46 5.29 -3.86
CA LYS A 194 -39.75 4.55 -5.09
C LYS A 194 -39.74 3.05 -4.86
N ALA A 195 -38.74 2.52 -4.15
CA ALA A 195 -38.65 1.10 -3.83
C ALA A 195 -39.88 0.62 -3.03
N ARG A 196 -40.28 1.38 -2.01
CA ARG A 196 -41.46 1.08 -1.20
C ARG A 196 -42.76 1.10 -2.00
N TRP A 197 -42.94 2.12 -2.86
CA TRP A 197 -44.11 2.21 -3.73
C TRP A 197 -44.20 1.05 -4.73
N GLU A 198 -43.07 0.63 -5.31
CA GLU A 198 -43.06 -0.53 -6.20
C GLU A 198 -43.35 -1.82 -5.42
N ALA A 199 -42.79 -2.01 -4.22
CA ALA A 199 -43.09 -3.17 -3.38
C ALA A 199 -44.56 -3.24 -2.95
N GLU A 200 -45.21 -2.11 -2.70
CA GLU A 200 -46.65 -2.02 -2.40
C GLU A 200 -47.53 -2.29 -3.64
N GLY A 201 -47.11 -1.83 -4.83
CA GLY A 201 -47.84 -2.06 -6.10
C GLY A 201 -47.86 -3.51 -6.59
N PHE A 202 -46.94 -4.36 -6.12
CA PHE A 202 -46.96 -5.81 -6.38
C PHE A 202 -47.81 -6.61 -5.37
N ARG A 203 -48.36 -5.96 -4.34
CA ARG A 203 -49.21 -6.63 -3.33
C ARG A 203 -50.71 -6.59 -3.65
N GLU A 204 -51.16 -5.80 -4.62
CA GLU A 204 -52.59 -5.61 -4.93
C GLU A 204 -53.12 -6.40 -6.14
N GLU A 205 -52.31 -7.20 -6.84
CA GLU A 205 -52.79 -8.13 -7.89
C GLU A 205 -52.65 -9.59 -7.42
N GLY A 206 -53.52 -9.99 -6.49
CA GLY A 206 -53.68 -11.36 -6.01
C GLY A 206 -55.14 -11.64 -5.65
N ASP A 207 -55.94 -11.86 -6.70
CA ASP A 207 -57.32 -12.36 -6.78
C ASP A 207 -58.37 -11.86 -5.78
N GLY A 208 -59.27 -11.03 -6.29
CA GLY A 208 -60.67 -11.02 -5.87
C GLY A 208 -61.46 -12.08 -6.64
N ASP A 209 -62.29 -12.82 -5.88
CA ASP A 209 -63.45 -13.64 -6.27
C ASP A 209 -63.12 -14.97 -7.00
N ASP A 210 -63.55 -16.19 -6.62
CA ASP A 210 -64.76 -16.65 -5.92
C ASP A 210 -64.59 -18.08 -5.33
N ASP A 211 -65.40 -18.37 -4.31
CA ASP A 211 -66.06 -19.64 -3.94
C ASP A 211 -65.35 -20.85 -3.28
N VAL A 212 -65.66 -21.03 -1.97
CA VAL A 212 -66.32 -22.19 -1.32
C VAL A 212 -65.75 -23.61 -1.59
N ASP A 213 -65.08 -24.22 -0.61
CA ASP A 213 -65.67 -25.18 0.35
C ASP A 213 -64.59 -25.82 1.27
N GLY A 214 -64.99 -26.14 2.50
CA GLY A 214 -64.08 -26.52 3.58
C GLY A 214 -63.54 -27.95 3.53
N GLU A 215 -62.39 -28.16 4.18
CA GLU A 215 -62.23 -29.28 5.11
C GLU A 215 -61.09 -29.02 6.11
N ARG A 216 -61.39 -29.37 7.35
CA ARG A 216 -60.57 -29.23 8.55
C ARG A 216 -59.62 -30.43 8.63
N SER A 217 -58.33 -30.19 8.84
CA SER A 217 -57.44 -31.23 9.39
C SER A 217 -56.39 -30.63 10.32
N GLU A 218 -56.59 -30.91 11.61
CA GLU A 218 -55.61 -30.74 12.70
C GLU A 218 -54.56 -31.86 12.61
N ASN A 219 -53.27 -31.51 12.71
CA ASN A 219 -52.26 -32.07 13.64
C ASN A 219 -50.84 -32.08 13.03
N GLY A 220 -49.87 -31.53 13.78
CA GLY A 220 -48.45 -31.71 13.49
C GLY A 220 -47.51 -30.68 14.15
N ASP A 221 -47.59 -30.53 15.47
CA ASP A 221 -46.66 -29.77 16.31
C ASP A 221 -45.23 -30.32 16.21
N THR A 222 -44.20 -29.48 16.01
CA THR A 222 -42.80 -29.70 16.49
C THR A 222 -41.96 -28.40 16.39
N PHE A 223 -41.70 -27.82 17.57
CA PHE A 223 -40.53 -27.05 18.01
C PHE A 223 -40.20 -25.67 17.43
N LYS A 224 -40.41 -24.67 18.30
CA LYS A 224 -39.77 -23.36 18.31
C LYS A 224 -38.28 -23.49 18.63
N THR A 225 -37.43 -22.92 17.79
CA THR A 225 -36.04 -22.54 18.12
C THR A 225 -35.85 -21.05 17.88
N ASN A 226 -35.63 -20.36 19.00
CA ASN A 226 -35.07 -19.02 19.25
C ASN A 226 -34.66 -18.11 18.08
N GLY A 227 -35.28 -16.92 18.01
CA GLY A 227 -34.64 -15.60 18.15
C GLY A 227 -33.70 -15.05 17.06
N ASP A 228 -32.88 -15.88 16.43
CA ASP A 228 -31.77 -15.41 15.59
C ASP A 228 -32.11 -15.46 14.08
N ASP A 229 -33.11 -16.26 13.70
CA ASP A 229 -33.54 -16.44 12.30
C ASP A 229 -34.40 -15.28 11.75
N GLU A 230 -34.98 -14.45 12.63
CA GLU A 230 -35.82 -13.32 12.21
C GLU A 230 -34.99 -12.11 11.75
N GLU A 231 -33.88 -11.79 12.43
CA GLU A 231 -32.95 -10.71 12.02
C GLU A 231 -32.25 -11.04 10.68
N GLU A 232 -31.84 -12.30 10.47
CA GLU A 232 -31.21 -12.73 9.21
C GLU A 232 -32.22 -12.74 8.04
N LYS A 233 -33.49 -13.07 8.32
CA LYS A 233 -34.58 -12.94 7.34
C LYS A 233 -34.89 -11.49 7.02
N ASP A 234 -34.91 -10.60 8.00
CA ASP A 234 -35.21 -9.17 7.80
C ASP A 234 -34.12 -8.48 6.96
N ILE A 235 -32.85 -8.86 7.15
CA ILE A 235 -31.73 -8.38 6.33
C ILE A 235 -31.80 -8.94 4.91
N LYS A 236 -32.09 -10.24 4.73
CA LYS A 236 -32.24 -10.86 3.40
C LYS A 236 -33.44 -10.28 2.64
N GLN A 237 -34.52 -10.00 3.36
CA GLN A 237 -35.72 -9.36 2.83
C GLN A 237 -35.45 -7.90 2.45
N THR A 238 -34.75 -7.15 3.29
CA THR A 238 -34.29 -5.78 2.97
C THR A 238 -33.39 -5.75 1.74
N ILE A 239 -32.50 -6.74 1.58
CA ILE A 239 -31.65 -6.89 0.38
C ILE A 239 -32.47 -7.25 -0.88
N LEU A 240 -33.55 -8.00 -0.73
CA LEU A 240 -34.49 -8.35 -1.80
C LEU A 240 -35.44 -7.19 -2.16
N GLU A 241 -35.73 -6.30 -1.22
CA GLU A 241 -36.60 -5.12 -1.40
C GLU A 241 -35.91 -3.95 -2.12
N PHE A 242 -34.59 -4.00 -2.28
CA PHE A 242 -33.92 -3.13 -3.23
C PHE A 242 -34.22 -3.60 -4.65
N GLN A 243 -34.90 -2.75 -5.44
CA GLN A 243 -34.90 -2.89 -6.89
C GLN A 243 -33.46 -3.10 -7.38
N HIS A 244 -33.28 -4.06 -8.30
CA HIS A 244 -31.99 -4.38 -8.91
C HIS A 244 -31.27 -3.18 -9.58
N ASP A 245 -31.95 -2.02 -9.70
CA ASP A 245 -31.53 -0.83 -10.44
C ASP A 245 -31.31 0.46 -9.59
N SER A 246 -31.36 0.42 -8.24
CA SER A 246 -31.06 1.63 -7.42
C SER A 246 -29.56 1.89 -7.23
N ASP A 247 -29.15 3.16 -7.11
CA ASP A 247 -27.74 3.53 -6.87
C ASP A 247 -27.27 3.01 -5.50
N ALA A 248 -28.13 3.10 -4.48
CA ALA A 248 -27.87 2.56 -3.15
C ALA A 248 -27.58 1.05 -3.19
N PHE A 249 -28.39 0.27 -3.91
CA PHE A 249 -28.16 -1.16 -4.11
C PHE A 249 -26.87 -1.44 -4.90
N SER A 250 -26.63 -0.67 -5.96
CA SER A 250 -25.41 -0.79 -6.76
C SER A 250 -24.15 -0.54 -5.90
N LEU A 251 -24.23 0.38 -4.94
CA LEU A 251 -23.15 0.69 -4.01
C LEU A 251 -22.92 -0.44 -3.01
N VAL A 252 -23.98 -1.02 -2.42
CA VAL A 252 -23.87 -2.19 -1.53
C VAL A 252 -23.28 -3.39 -2.29
N LYS A 253 -23.71 -3.62 -3.53
CA LYS A 253 -23.13 -4.65 -4.41
C LYS A 253 -21.65 -4.39 -4.69
N SER A 254 -21.28 -3.14 -4.98
CA SER A 254 -19.88 -2.74 -5.16
C SER A 254 -19.06 -2.97 -3.90
N ALA A 255 -19.58 -2.62 -2.72
CA ALA A 255 -18.92 -2.84 -1.44
C ALA A 255 -18.66 -4.34 -1.20
N LYS A 256 -19.68 -5.18 -1.40
CA LYS A 256 -19.55 -6.65 -1.31
C LYS A 256 -18.51 -7.20 -2.27
N SER A 257 -18.55 -6.82 -3.54
CA SER A 257 -17.56 -7.28 -4.53
C SER A 257 -16.14 -6.80 -4.18
N MET A 258 -15.99 -5.59 -3.62
CA MET A 258 -14.70 -5.05 -3.22
C MET A 258 -14.14 -5.76 -1.98
N VAL A 259 -14.97 -6.07 -0.99
CA VAL A 259 -14.57 -6.87 0.19
C VAL A 259 -14.13 -8.27 -0.24
N LEU A 260 -14.91 -8.95 -1.08
CA LEU A 260 -14.53 -10.28 -1.59
C LEU A 260 -13.23 -10.25 -2.39
N ALA A 261 -13.00 -9.19 -3.18
CA ALA A 261 -11.75 -9.05 -3.94
C ALA A 261 -10.56 -8.75 -3.01
N ALA A 262 -10.76 -7.96 -1.96
CA ALA A 262 -9.76 -7.64 -0.95
C ALA A 262 -9.36 -8.90 -0.15
N GLN A 263 -10.33 -9.75 0.21
CA GLN A 263 -10.12 -11.07 0.82
C GLN A 263 -9.37 -12.06 -0.08
N GLN A 264 -9.26 -11.79 -1.38
CA GLN A 264 -8.45 -12.60 -2.32
C GLN A 264 -7.09 -11.95 -2.64
N THR A 265 -6.81 -10.78 -2.06
CA THR A 265 -5.61 -10.00 -2.33
C THR A 265 -4.75 -9.92 -1.06
N ARG A 266 -3.45 -10.11 -1.22
CA ARG A 266 -2.46 -9.95 -0.15
C ARG A 266 -1.57 -8.75 -0.46
N VAL A 267 -1.43 -7.88 0.52
CA VAL A 267 -0.46 -6.79 0.53
C VAL A 267 0.28 -6.89 1.85
N GLN A 268 1.61 -7.07 1.81
CA GLN A 268 2.41 -7.24 3.04
C GLN A 268 1.81 -8.29 3.99
N TYR A 269 1.42 -9.45 3.45
CA TYR A 269 0.77 -10.57 4.16
C TYR A 269 -0.67 -10.33 4.65
N LEU A 270 -1.16 -9.09 4.63
CA LEU A 270 -2.49 -8.72 5.10
C LEU A 270 -3.49 -8.55 3.95
N HIS A 271 -4.78 -8.60 4.29
CA HIS A 271 -5.85 -8.19 3.37
C HIS A 271 -6.06 -6.68 3.44
N PRO A 272 -6.30 -6.02 2.29
CA PRO A 272 -6.72 -4.64 2.30
C PRO A 272 -8.07 -4.46 3.01
N GLU A 273 -8.20 -3.43 3.82
CA GLU A 273 -9.47 -3.01 4.41
C GLU A 273 -10.26 -2.17 3.40
N VAL A 274 -11.57 -2.36 3.36
CA VAL A 274 -12.46 -1.66 2.43
C VAL A 274 -13.23 -0.55 3.17
N THR A 275 -13.12 0.68 2.69
CA THR A 275 -13.86 1.85 3.21
C THR A 275 -14.76 2.44 2.12
N ILE A 276 -16.05 2.59 2.40
CA ILE A 276 -17.00 3.34 1.56
C ILE A 276 -17.15 4.74 2.12
N VAL A 277 -16.80 5.75 1.34
CA VAL A 277 -16.89 7.17 1.73
C VAL A 277 -18.13 7.79 1.10
N LEU A 278 -18.95 8.42 1.95
CA LEU A 278 -20.21 9.07 1.62
C LEU A 278 -20.11 10.57 1.97
N PRO A 279 -19.52 11.42 1.09
CA PRO A 279 -19.19 12.80 1.44
C PRO A 279 -20.40 13.69 1.72
N ASN A 280 -21.59 13.32 1.23
CA ASN A 280 -22.81 14.13 1.29
C ASN A 280 -23.91 13.49 2.14
N ILE A 281 -23.57 12.54 3.00
CA ILE A 281 -24.48 11.90 3.95
C ILE A 281 -23.97 12.22 5.35
N ASN A 282 -24.85 12.69 6.23
CA ASN A 282 -24.55 12.84 7.65
C ASN A 282 -25.16 11.68 8.44
N TYR A 283 -24.38 11.07 9.31
CA TYR A 283 -24.85 10.00 10.16
C TYR A 283 -24.17 10.04 11.52
N ASP A 284 -24.98 10.05 12.57
CA ASP A 284 -24.51 9.97 13.94
C ASP A 284 -24.68 8.52 14.46
N PRO A 285 -23.59 7.77 14.68
CA PRO A 285 -23.68 6.42 15.22
C PRO A 285 -24.18 6.39 16.67
N GLN A 286 -24.13 7.50 17.41
CA GLN A 286 -24.63 7.58 18.79
C GLN A 286 -26.14 7.77 18.87
N ASN A 287 -26.75 8.29 17.79
CA ASN A 287 -28.18 8.51 17.70
C ASN A 287 -28.70 8.01 16.34
N PRO A 288 -28.65 6.69 16.08
CA PRO A 288 -29.15 6.13 14.84
C PRO A 288 -30.66 6.40 14.74
N GLN A 289 -31.15 6.57 13.51
CA GLN A 289 -32.58 6.65 13.21
C GLN A 289 -33.01 5.36 12.50
N PRO A 290 -33.40 4.31 13.26
CA PRO A 290 -33.87 3.04 12.68
C PRO A 290 -35.00 3.27 11.67
N GLY A 291 -34.95 2.55 10.55
CA GLY A 291 -35.93 2.68 9.46
C GLY A 291 -35.71 3.88 8.53
N SER A 292 -34.75 4.77 8.81
CA SER A 292 -34.37 5.81 7.84
C SER A 292 -33.57 5.21 6.67
N PRO A 293 -33.73 5.73 5.44
CA PRO A 293 -32.96 5.28 4.27
C PRO A 293 -31.44 5.30 4.48
N ILE A 294 -30.94 6.33 5.17
CA ILE A 294 -29.53 6.49 5.51
C ILE A 294 -29.06 5.37 6.43
N HIS A 295 -29.79 5.10 7.52
CA HIS A 295 -29.45 4.03 8.44
C HIS A 295 -29.47 2.66 7.75
N THR A 296 -30.50 2.38 6.94
CA THR A 296 -30.59 1.11 6.18
C THR A 296 -29.41 0.93 5.23
N LEU A 297 -29.02 1.98 4.48
CA LEU A 297 -27.86 1.91 3.59
C LEU A 297 -26.56 1.65 4.37
N ILE A 298 -26.34 2.35 5.47
CA ILE A 298 -25.12 2.21 6.27
C ILE A 298 -25.05 0.80 6.86
N THR A 299 -26.14 0.31 7.46
CA THR A 299 -26.23 -1.06 7.97
C THR A 299 -25.98 -2.10 6.88
N ALA A 300 -26.56 -1.92 5.69
CA ALA A 300 -26.35 -2.82 4.56
C ALA A 300 -24.89 -2.83 4.08
N ILE A 301 -24.21 -1.67 4.05
CA ILE A 301 -22.78 -1.61 3.70
C ILE A 301 -21.94 -2.30 4.79
N LEU A 302 -22.19 -2.02 6.07
CA LEU A 302 -21.45 -2.63 7.18
C LEU A 302 -21.60 -4.15 7.20
N ALA A 303 -22.79 -4.67 6.87
CA ALA A 303 -23.06 -6.09 6.74
C ALA A 303 -22.23 -6.79 5.64
N THR A 304 -21.67 -6.04 4.68
CA THR A 304 -20.73 -6.59 3.69
C THR A 304 -19.32 -6.84 4.25
N GLY A 305 -19.01 -6.30 5.43
CA GLY A 305 -17.65 -6.27 6.01
C GLY A 305 -16.87 -4.99 5.67
N ALA A 306 -17.45 -4.06 4.92
CA ALA A 306 -16.85 -2.76 4.63
C ALA A 306 -17.03 -1.77 5.79
N ARG A 307 -16.10 -0.82 5.92
CA ARG A 307 -16.27 0.38 6.76
C ARG A 307 -17.06 1.46 6.02
N VAL A 308 -17.68 2.36 6.77
CA VAL A 308 -18.36 3.54 6.22
C VAL A 308 -17.76 4.80 6.82
N GLN A 309 -17.40 5.76 5.98
CA GLN A 309 -17.09 7.13 6.38
C GLN A 309 -18.16 8.07 5.87
N THR A 310 -18.69 8.92 6.75
CA THR A 310 -19.70 9.92 6.37
C THR A 310 -19.14 11.34 6.43
N SER A 311 -19.94 12.34 6.08
CA SER A 311 -19.53 13.75 6.00
C SER A 311 -18.91 14.33 7.28
N ASN A 312 -19.21 13.74 8.45
CA ASN A 312 -18.62 14.13 9.73
C ASN A 312 -17.22 13.51 9.99
N ASN A 313 -16.64 12.82 9.00
CA ASN A 313 -15.36 12.11 9.07
C ASN A 313 -15.29 10.98 10.11
N ASN A 314 -16.42 10.57 10.68
CA ASN A 314 -16.45 9.39 11.54
C ASN A 314 -16.39 8.13 10.68
N ILE A 315 -15.44 7.24 11.01
CA ILE A 315 -15.32 5.92 10.41
C ILE A 315 -16.09 4.93 11.28
N ILE A 316 -17.14 4.35 10.71
CA ILE A 316 -17.98 3.32 11.32
C ILE A 316 -17.46 1.97 10.82
N SER A 317 -17.08 1.11 11.76
CA SER A 317 -16.59 -0.23 11.45
C SER A 317 -17.69 -1.28 11.64
N PRO A 318 -17.65 -2.40 10.90
CA PRO A 318 -18.53 -3.54 11.18
C PRO A 318 -18.35 -4.02 12.62
N ILE A 319 -19.46 -4.33 13.28
CA ILE A 319 -19.46 -5.03 14.57
C ILE A 319 -18.83 -6.41 14.33
N PRO A 320 -17.84 -6.85 15.14
CA PRO A 320 -17.31 -8.21 15.02
C PRO A 320 -18.45 -9.21 15.16
N PHE A 321 -18.53 -10.21 14.28
CA PHE A 321 -19.45 -11.33 14.47
C PHE A 321 -19.16 -12.00 15.84
N PRO A 322 -20.18 -12.38 16.63
CA PRO A 322 -19.96 -13.11 17.87
C PRO A 322 -19.22 -14.42 17.56
N GLY A 323 -17.94 -14.52 17.95
CA GLY A 323 -17.07 -15.67 17.66
C GLY A 323 -15.62 -15.32 17.29
N ASP A 324 -15.33 -14.05 16.98
CA ASP A 324 -13.97 -13.60 16.63
C ASP A 324 -13.28 -12.93 17.85
N GLU A 325 -13.06 -13.70 18.93
CA GLU A 325 -12.22 -13.30 20.08
C GLU A 325 -10.72 -13.42 19.72
N SER A 326 -10.28 -12.66 18.71
CA SER A 326 -8.88 -12.52 18.36
C SER A 326 -8.29 -11.20 18.86
N THR A 327 -8.51 -10.85 20.13
CA THR A 327 -7.70 -9.81 20.80
C THR A 327 -6.37 -10.43 21.22
N LEU A 328 -5.39 -10.41 20.32
CA LEU A 328 -4.00 -10.72 20.67
C LEU A 328 -3.42 -9.52 21.42
N THR A 329 -2.81 -9.75 22.57
CA THR A 329 -1.97 -8.75 23.24
C THR A 329 -0.52 -8.94 22.83
N ASP A 330 0.22 -7.86 22.58
CA ASP A 330 1.68 -7.96 22.42
C ASP A 330 2.34 -8.41 23.73
N ASN A 331 3.64 -8.76 23.66
CA ASN A 331 4.45 -9.13 24.83
C ASN A 331 4.60 -7.99 25.87
N PHE A 332 4.00 -6.82 25.64
CA PHE A 332 3.98 -5.66 26.51
C PHE A 332 2.57 -5.32 27.02
N GLY A 333 1.55 -6.15 26.73
CA GLY A 333 0.18 -5.98 27.21
C GLY A 333 -0.68 -5.01 26.39
N ASN A 334 -0.26 -4.60 25.20
CA ASN A 334 -1.08 -3.76 24.31
C ASN A 334 -2.06 -4.64 23.51
N SER A 335 -3.33 -4.25 23.46
CA SER A 335 -4.33 -4.88 22.57
C SER A 335 -3.95 -4.67 21.10
N ILE A 336 -3.45 -5.71 20.44
CA ILE A 336 -3.26 -5.77 18.99
C ILE A 336 -4.64 -6.09 18.40
N THR A 337 -5.40 -5.07 18.04
CA THR A 337 -6.32 -5.27 16.93
C THR A 337 -5.46 -5.23 15.66
N ASN A 338 -5.51 -6.26 14.82
CA ASN A 338 -4.91 -6.23 13.47
C ASN A 338 -5.56 -5.19 12.54
N ARG A 339 -6.43 -4.33 13.09
CA ARG A 339 -7.05 -3.22 12.40
C ARG A 339 -6.06 -2.08 12.46
N SER A 340 -5.67 -1.57 11.29
CA SER A 340 -4.98 -0.27 11.24
C SER A 340 -5.82 0.71 12.05
N PRO A 341 -5.24 1.51 12.98
CA PRO A 341 -6.02 2.53 13.66
C PRO A 341 -6.72 3.35 12.57
N PRO A 342 -8.05 3.55 12.66
CA PRO A 342 -8.74 4.41 11.72
C PRO A 342 -7.97 5.72 11.68
N LEU A 343 -7.62 6.19 10.48
CA LEU A 343 -6.96 7.48 10.38
C LEU A 343 -7.81 8.48 11.15
N ASN A 344 -7.18 9.17 12.11
CA ASN A 344 -7.73 10.43 12.56
C ASN A 344 -7.48 11.42 11.41
N ILE A 345 -8.36 11.41 10.42
CA ILE A 345 -8.35 12.30 9.23
C ILE A 345 -8.80 13.71 9.64
N ASN A 346 -8.41 14.15 10.83
CA ASN A 346 -8.46 15.57 11.11
C ASN A 346 -7.37 16.20 10.24
N PRO A 347 -7.71 17.13 9.32
CA PRO A 347 -6.69 18.01 8.79
C PRO A 347 -5.95 18.60 9.99
N PRO A 348 -4.61 18.83 9.93
CA PRO A 348 -3.95 19.59 10.96
C PRO A 348 -4.79 20.83 11.20
N THR A 349 -5.25 21.01 12.44
CA THR A 349 -6.14 22.11 12.82
C THR A 349 -5.54 23.36 12.22
N ALA A 350 -6.17 23.88 11.16
CA ALA A 350 -5.67 25.07 10.51
C ALA A 350 -5.79 26.15 11.58
N SER A 351 -4.66 26.61 12.11
CA SER A 351 -4.61 27.91 12.76
C SER A 351 -5.34 28.88 11.83
N PRO A 352 -6.24 29.75 12.31
CA PRO A 352 -7.16 30.53 11.46
C PRO A 352 -6.48 31.50 10.44
N GLU A 353 -5.16 31.45 10.30
CA GLU A 353 -4.33 32.41 9.59
C GLU A 353 -3.62 31.83 8.34
N THR A 354 -3.69 30.52 8.05
CA THR A 354 -3.03 29.96 6.85
C THR A 354 -3.90 30.03 5.59
N PRO A 355 -3.41 30.63 4.48
CA PRO A 355 -4.17 30.70 3.24
C PRO A 355 -4.44 29.31 2.65
N PRO A 356 -5.59 29.09 1.98
CA PRO A 356 -6.03 27.77 1.49
C PRO A 356 -5.07 27.15 0.45
N GLU A 357 -4.33 27.98 -0.29
CA GLU A 357 -3.31 27.52 -1.23
C GLU A 357 -2.10 26.89 -0.51
N SER A 358 -1.74 27.39 0.68
CA SER A 358 -0.69 26.83 1.54
C SER A 358 -1.11 25.48 2.14
N ALA A 359 -2.38 25.32 2.50
CA ALA A 359 -2.92 24.06 3.02
C ALA A 359 -2.92 22.94 1.95
N ALA A 360 -3.30 23.28 0.71
CA ALA A 360 -3.26 22.33 -0.40
C ALA A 360 -1.82 21.87 -0.68
N GLU A 361 -0.86 22.79 -0.77
CA GLU A 361 0.54 22.43 -1.00
C GLU A 361 1.13 21.58 0.15
N ALA A 362 0.74 21.85 1.39
CA ALA A 362 1.14 21.04 2.55
C ALA A 362 0.60 19.59 2.43
N ALA A 363 -0.65 19.42 2.01
CA ALA A 363 -1.24 18.10 1.76
C ALA A 363 -0.48 17.34 0.65
N LEU A 364 -0.18 18.01 -0.47
CA LEU A 364 0.60 17.38 -1.57
C LEU A 364 2.03 17.02 -1.15
N THR A 365 2.64 17.82 -0.28
CA THR A 365 3.96 17.54 0.27
C THR A 365 3.90 16.32 1.19
N THR A 366 2.86 16.21 2.03
CA THR A 366 2.60 15.05 2.90
C THR A 366 2.35 13.78 2.09
N LEU A 367 1.57 13.86 1.01
CA LEU A 367 1.37 12.74 0.08
C LEU A 367 2.68 12.29 -0.56
N SER A 368 3.47 13.23 -1.06
CA SER A 368 4.76 12.92 -1.68
C SER A 368 5.72 12.25 -0.71
N ILE A 369 5.71 12.63 0.57
CA ILE A 369 6.54 12.00 1.61
C ILE A 369 6.00 10.61 1.97
N SER A 370 4.71 10.49 2.30
CA SER A 370 4.13 9.24 2.78
C SER A 370 4.04 8.14 1.71
N SER A 371 4.10 8.49 0.43
CA SER A 371 4.19 7.52 -0.68
C SER A 371 5.59 6.92 -0.87
N ASP A 372 6.62 7.46 -0.20
CA ASP A 372 7.98 6.96 -0.29
C ASP A 372 8.13 5.70 0.58
N PRO A 373 8.52 4.53 0.01
CA PRO A 373 8.69 3.28 0.76
C PRO A 373 9.68 3.39 1.92
N ILE A 374 10.61 4.36 1.89
CA ILE A 374 11.57 4.61 2.98
C ILE A 374 10.86 5.04 4.26
N THR A 375 9.68 5.66 4.16
CA THR A 375 8.88 6.06 5.33
C THR A 375 8.27 4.89 6.09
N GLN A 376 8.19 3.70 5.46
CA GLN A 376 7.71 2.47 6.09
C GLN A 376 8.82 1.72 6.85
N ILE A 377 10.08 2.14 6.68
CA ILE A 377 11.23 1.51 7.35
C ILE A 377 11.22 1.92 8.82
N THR A 378 11.29 0.93 9.71
CA THR A 378 11.31 1.14 11.17
C THR A 378 12.52 1.95 11.64
N PRO A 379 12.45 2.64 12.80
CA PRO A 379 13.57 3.41 13.35
C PRO A 379 14.82 2.56 13.65
N LYS A 380 14.61 1.30 14.04
CA LYS A 380 15.66 0.29 14.17
C LYS A 380 15.54 -0.68 13.00
N ILE A 381 16.66 -1.06 12.37
CA ILE A 381 16.69 -1.92 11.20
C ILE A 381 17.70 -3.05 11.36
N LEU A 382 17.41 -4.17 10.71
CA LEU A 382 18.35 -5.29 10.58
C LEU A 382 18.98 -5.28 9.18
N LEU A 383 20.30 -5.28 9.12
CA LEU A 383 21.07 -5.32 7.89
C LEU A 383 21.59 -6.74 7.65
N ASP A 384 21.21 -7.33 6.52
CA ASP A 384 21.70 -8.65 6.15
C ASP A 384 23.13 -8.61 5.56
N CYS A 385 23.73 -9.78 5.37
CA CYS A 385 25.07 -9.90 4.79
C CYS A 385 25.19 -9.20 3.42
N THR A 386 24.11 -9.13 2.63
CA THR A 386 24.17 -8.54 1.28
C THR A 386 24.27 -7.03 1.31
N ILE A 387 23.59 -6.37 2.25
CA ILE A 387 23.72 -4.93 2.47
C ILE A 387 25.09 -4.59 3.07
N LEU A 388 25.59 -5.40 4.00
CA LEU A 388 26.93 -5.21 4.55
C LEU A 388 28.01 -5.24 3.45
N LEU A 389 27.90 -6.17 2.49
CA LEU A 389 28.80 -6.24 1.34
C LEU A 389 28.65 -5.02 0.41
N ALA A 390 27.43 -4.56 0.17
CA ALA A 390 27.19 -3.37 -0.65
C ALA A 390 27.74 -2.09 0.00
N LEU A 391 27.69 -1.99 1.33
CA LEU A 391 28.22 -0.87 2.12
C LEU A 391 29.75 -0.79 2.15
N VAL A 392 30.45 -1.87 1.79
CA VAL A 392 31.93 -1.87 1.79
C VAL A 392 32.53 -2.07 0.41
N SER A 393 31.76 -2.46 -0.60
CA SER A 393 32.26 -2.77 -1.95
C SER A 393 33.00 -1.59 -2.58
N ASP A 394 34.17 -1.84 -3.15
CA ASP A 394 34.90 -0.84 -3.95
C ASP A 394 34.04 -0.28 -5.11
N LEU A 395 33.17 -1.11 -5.68
CA LEU A 395 32.26 -0.68 -6.74
C LEU A 395 31.34 0.45 -6.27
N SER A 396 31.05 0.55 -4.97
CA SER A 396 30.18 1.56 -4.39
C SER A 396 30.93 2.80 -3.90
N HIS A 397 32.25 2.74 -3.75
CA HIS A 397 33.06 3.81 -3.16
C HIS A 397 34.06 4.45 -4.13
N GLU A 398 34.33 3.83 -5.28
CA GLU A 398 35.37 4.25 -6.21
C GLU A 398 34.88 4.23 -7.66
N SER A 399 35.59 4.90 -8.57
CA SER A 399 35.35 4.80 -10.01
C SER A 399 36.14 3.63 -10.58
N VAL A 400 35.50 2.46 -10.64
CA VAL A 400 36.13 1.23 -11.13
C VAL A 400 36.04 1.16 -12.66
N ALA A 401 37.18 1.03 -13.33
CA ALA A 401 37.23 0.83 -14.78
C ALA A 401 36.73 -0.56 -15.18
N GLU A 402 36.14 -0.70 -16.37
CA GLU A 402 35.77 -2.00 -16.90
C GLU A 402 37.02 -2.81 -17.23
N GLN A 403 37.09 -4.06 -16.75
CA GLN A 403 38.21 -4.96 -17.01
C GLN A 403 37.72 -6.25 -17.70
N PRO A 404 38.48 -6.81 -18.66
CA PRO A 404 38.09 -8.04 -19.37
C PRO A 404 37.90 -9.26 -18.45
N ILE A 405 38.60 -9.29 -17.30
CA ILE A 405 38.50 -10.37 -16.31
C ILE A 405 37.18 -10.34 -15.54
N PHE A 406 36.44 -9.23 -15.58
CA PHE A 406 35.18 -9.12 -14.86
C PHE A 406 34.08 -9.92 -15.54
N HIS A 407 33.38 -10.72 -14.72
CA HIS A 407 32.18 -11.39 -15.17
C HIS A 407 31.13 -10.38 -15.66
N ARG A 408 30.30 -10.76 -16.65
CA ARG A 408 29.27 -9.89 -17.26
C ARG A 408 28.40 -9.15 -16.24
N TYR A 409 28.03 -9.80 -15.13
CA TYR A 409 27.25 -9.19 -14.05
C TYR A 409 28.01 -8.08 -13.30
N ILE A 410 29.32 -8.21 -13.11
CA ILE A 410 30.16 -7.17 -12.49
C ILE A 410 30.28 -5.98 -13.46
N LEU A 411 30.48 -6.23 -14.75
CA LEU A 411 30.48 -5.16 -15.77
C LEU A 411 29.16 -4.38 -15.78
N GLN A 412 28.03 -5.08 -15.65
CA GLN A 412 26.72 -4.43 -15.49
C GLN A 412 26.64 -3.57 -14.22
N GLN A 413 27.18 -4.06 -13.09
CA GLN A 413 27.24 -3.29 -11.84
C GLN A 413 28.14 -2.04 -11.96
N VAL A 414 29.28 -2.12 -12.65
CA VAL A 414 30.18 -0.99 -12.92
C VAL A 414 29.46 0.08 -13.75
N ARG A 415 28.83 -0.32 -14.85
CA ARG A 415 28.05 0.59 -15.71
C ARG A 415 26.88 1.21 -14.95
N ALA A 416 26.15 0.40 -14.19
CA ALA A 416 25.02 0.88 -13.39
C ALA A 416 25.46 1.91 -12.35
N GLU A 417 26.58 1.68 -11.65
CA GLU A 417 27.13 2.63 -10.66
C GLU A 417 27.54 3.96 -11.30
N LYS A 418 28.22 3.91 -12.46
CA LYS A 418 28.67 5.12 -13.17
C LYS A 418 27.50 6.04 -13.49
N GLU A 419 26.37 5.45 -13.84
CA GLU A 419 25.19 6.20 -14.24
C GLU A 419 24.27 6.55 -13.05
N GLU A 420 24.18 5.71 -12.01
CA GLU A 420 23.39 5.98 -10.79
C GLU A 420 24.05 5.32 -9.56
N PRO A 421 24.81 6.10 -8.76
CA PRO A 421 25.54 5.56 -7.62
C PRO A 421 24.65 4.99 -6.54
N LEU A 422 25.00 3.79 -6.04
CA LEU A 422 24.15 3.01 -5.13
C LEU A 422 23.99 3.68 -3.76
N LEU A 423 25.10 4.10 -3.13
CA LEU A 423 25.08 4.57 -1.75
C LEU A 423 24.22 5.82 -1.55
N PRO A 424 24.46 6.94 -2.25
CA PRO A 424 23.70 8.17 -2.00
C PRO A 424 22.23 8.10 -2.44
N HIS A 425 21.89 7.27 -3.44
CA HIS A 425 20.53 7.24 -4.00
C HIS A 425 19.64 6.15 -3.41
N TRP A 426 20.21 5.09 -2.83
CA TRP A 426 19.44 3.91 -2.42
C TRP A 426 19.72 3.50 -0.97
N ILE A 427 20.99 3.27 -0.62
CA ILE A 427 21.32 2.72 0.71
C ILE A 427 21.22 3.81 1.78
N TYR A 428 21.91 4.94 1.64
CA TYR A 428 21.92 5.99 2.67
C TYR A 428 20.54 6.53 3.02
N PRO A 429 19.64 6.82 2.06
CA PRO A 429 18.27 7.22 2.39
C PRO A 429 17.53 6.20 3.27
N SER A 430 17.81 4.90 3.07
CA SER A 430 17.17 3.79 3.77
C SER A 430 17.71 3.53 5.19
N ILE A 431 18.95 3.94 5.48
CA ILE A 431 19.62 3.60 6.76
C ILE A 431 20.02 4.82 7.61
N GLN A 432 20.07 6.04 7.05
CA GLN A 432 20.47 7.22 7.80
C GLN A 432 19.51 7.53 8.95
N GLY A 433 20.05 7.95 10.09
CA GLY A 433 19.29 8.28 11.30
C GLY A 433 18.61 7.08 11.98
N ARG A 434 18.93 5.83 11.57
CA ARG A 434 18.34 4.61 12.13
C ARG A 434 19.35 3.82 12.93
N ASP A 435 18.85 3.11 13.93
CA ASP A 435 19.65 2.16 14.70
C ASP A 435 19.87 0.89 13.87
N MET A 436 21.13 0.53 13.67
CA MET A 436 21.49 -0.55 12.76
C MET A 436 22.02 -1.75 13.54
N VAL A 437 21.41 -2.92 13.30
CA VAL A 437 21.88 -4.20 13.83
C VAL A 437 22.10 -5.21 12.72
N CYS A 438 22.95 -6.21 12.95
CA CYS A 438 23.04 -7.42 12.12
C CYS A 438 23.20 -8.65 13.02
N THR A 439 22.83 -9.83 12.54
CA THR A 439 23.03 -11.06 13.33
C THR A 439 24.49 -11.51 13.29
N PHE A 440 24.92 -12.27 14.29
CA PHE A 440 26.27 -12.84 14.31
C PHE A 440 26.55 -13.72 13.08
N ASP A 441 25.57 -14.51 12.59
CA ASP A 441 25.75 -15.31 11.37
C ASP A 441 25.98 -14.44 10.13
N ALA A 442 25.23 -13.33 10.01
CA ALA A 442 25.41 -12.36 8.92
C ALA A 442 26.77 -11.67 9.01
N TYR A 443 27.17 -11.23 10.21
CA TYR A 443 28.48 -10.65 10.47
C TYR A 443 29.62 -11.62 10.15
N LYS A 444 29.56 -12.85 10.65
CA LYS A 444 30.56 -13.89 10.39
C LYS A 444 30.69 -14.14 8.89
N ARG A 445 29.56 -14.34 8.20
CA ARG A 445 29.58 -14.60 6.75
C ARG A 445 30.14 -13.42 5.95
N PHE A 446 29.76 -12.21 6.34
CA PHE A 446 30.30 -10.97 5.78
C PHE A 446 31.83 -10.89 5.94
N ARG A 447 32.33 -11.15 7.15
CA ARG A 447 33.78 -11.12 7.45
C ARG A 447 34.56 -12.19 6.69
N GLU A 448 34.05 -13.42 6.60
CA GLU A 448 34.65 -14.48 5.77
C GLU A 448 34.82 -14.05 4.32
N ILE A 449 33.76 -13.47 3.72
CA ILE A 449 33.78 -13.05 2.31
C ILE A 449 34.78 -11.90 2.10
N VAL A 450 34.77 -10.90 2.97
CA VAL A 450 35.69 -9.75 2.88
C VAL A 450 37.14 -10.17 3.10
N GLU A 451 37.42 -11.08 4.03
CA GLU A 451 38.77 -11.60 4.25
C GLU A 451 39.31 -12.32 3.00
N ILE A 452 38.46 -13.14 2.37
CA ILE A 452 38.84 -13.97 1.22
C ILE A 452 38.92 -13.15 -0.07
N VAL A 453 37.98 -12.23 -0.34
CA VAL A 453 37.83 -11.60 -1.68
C VAL A 453 38.12 -10.10 -1.67
N GLY A 454 38.08 -9.47 -0.50
CA GLY A 454 38.13 -8.02 -0.35
C GLY A 454 39.50 -7.39 -0.63
N SER A 455 39.49 -6.15 -1.10
CA SER A 455 40.67 -5.27 -1.15
C SER A 455 41.03 -4.76 0.26
N GLU A 456 42.20 -4.12 0.42
CA GLU A 456 42.57 -3.52 1.71
C GLU A 456 41.57 -2.42 2.11
N ASN A 457 41.04 -1.66 1.14
CA ASN A 457 40.02 -0.64 1.38
C ASN A 457 38.68 -1.28 1.80
N GLU A 458 38.27 -2.39 1.17
CA GLU A 458 37.06 -3.13 1.55
C GLU A 458 37.19 -3.71 2.97
N LYS A 459 38.37 -4.22 3.33
CA LYS A 459 38.68 -4.69 4.69
C LYS A 459 38.65 -3.55 5.72
N ALA A 460 39.26 -2.41 5.41
CA ALA A 460 39.27 -1.24 6.29
C ALA A 460 37.84 -0.67 6.50
N ARG A 461 37.01 -0.61 5.44
CA ARG A 461 35.60 -0.24 5.59
C ARG A 461 34.82 -1.25 6.42
N ALA A 462 35.07 -2.55 6.25
CA ALA A 462 34.43 -3.58 7.06
C ALA A 462 34.76 -3.48 8.55
N GLU A 463 36.01 -3.14 8.91
CA GLU A 463 36.42 -2.86 10.29
C GLU A 463 35.74 -1.62 10.87
N ALA A 464 35.55 -0.58 10.07
CA ALA A 464 34.90 0.65 10.52
C ALA A 464 33.38 0.51 10.63
N LEU A 465 32.77 -0.39 9.84
CA LEU A 465 31.33 -0.50 9.69
C LEU A 465 30.67 -1.32 10.81
N VAL A 466 31.24 -2.48 11.16
CA VAL A 466 30.64 -3.43 12.11
C VAL A 466 31.57 -3.72 13.26
N TRP A 467 31.07 -3.60 14.49
CA TRP A 467 31.80 -4.01 15.69
C TRP A 467 31.32 -5.39 16.15
N GLY A 468 32.24 -6.36 16.17
CA GLY A 468 31.92 -7.75 16.53
C GLY A 468 31.50 -7.95 17.99
N GLY A 469 31.82 -7.02 18.89
CA GLY A 469 31.64 -7.17 20.34
C GLY A 469 32.90 -7.73 21.04
N ILE A 470 33.03 -7.47 22.35
CA ILE A 470 34.13 -8.05 23.15
C ILE A 470 33.98 -9.57 23.19
N GLY A 471 35.04 -10.31 22.83
CA GLY A 471 35.08 -11.77 22.93
C GLY A 471 34.28 -12.55 21.87
N ARG A 472 33.64 -11.86 20.92
CA ARG A 472 32.94 -12.48 19.79
C ARG A 472 33.86 -12.54 18.56
N ASP A 473 34.85 -13.43 18.62
CA ASP A 473 35.72 -13.69 17.47
C ASP A 473 34.95 -14.48 16.39
N TRP A 474 34.77 -13.88 15.22
CA TRP A 474 34.12 -14.54 14.09
C TRP A 474 34.96 -15.68 13.51
N ARG A 475 36.29 -15.69 13.74
CA ARG A 475 37.20 -16.77 13.32
C ARG A 475 37.07 -18.00 14.22
N HIS A 476 36.85 -17.77 15.51
CA HIS A 476 36.66 -18.81 16.53
C HIS A 476 35.36 -18.57 17.30
N PRO A 477 34.20 -18.81 16.66
CA PRO A 477 32.92 -18.61 17.31
C PRO A 477 32.81 -19.56 18.50
N SER A 478 32.74 -18.99 19.70
CA SER A 478 32.45 -19.78 20.90
C SER A 478 31.00 -20.29 20.82
N PRO A 479 30.72 -21.54 21.22
CA PRO A 479 29.35 -22.01 21.32
C PRO A 479 28.59 -21.07 22.25
N SER A 480 27.43 -20.58 21.80
CA SER A 480 26.55 -19.77 22.61
C SER A 480 26.31 -20.49 23.94
N LYS A 481 26.56 -19.82 25.07
CA LYS A 481 26.16 -20.35 26.37
C LYS A 481 24.66 -20.58 26.28
N SER A 482 24.23 -21.83 26.48
CA SER A 482 22.83 -22.23 26.47
C SER A 482 22.01 -21.24 27.30
N ALA A 483 20.93 -20.75 26.71
CA ALA A 483 19.91 -19.97 27.38
C ALA A 483 19.39 -20.72 28.61
N THR A 484 19.91 -20.37 29.79
CA THR A 484 19.37 -20.77 31.09
C THR A 484 19.54 -19.63 32.09
N ALA A 485 19.34 -18.40 31.61
CA ALA A 485 19.14 -17.23 32.47
C ALA A 485 17.77 -16.65 32.13
N THR A 486 16.88 -16.73 33.11
CA THR A 486 15.57 -16.09 33.17
C THR A 486 15.61 -14.71 32.53
N ALA A 487 14.79 -14.52 31.49
CA ALA A 487 14.57 -13.24 30.82
C ALA A 487 14.03 -12.23 31.84
N THR A 488 14.94 -11.45 32.41
CA THR A 488 14.62 -10.20 33.06
C THR A 488 15.09 -9.11 32.10
N THR A 489 14.12 -8.36 31.59
CA THR A 489 14.28 -7.17 30.77
C THR A 489 15.28 -6.20 31.40
N ASN A 490 16.55 -6.26 30.99
CA ASN A 490 17.50 -5.20 31.23
C ASN A 490 18.41 -5.03 30.01
N ASN A 491 18.46 -3.78 29.53
CA ASN A 491 19.29 -3.32 28.43
C ASN A 491 20.76 -3.69 28.64
N ASN A 492 21.27 -4.68 27.90
CA ASN A 492 22.66 -5.13 28.01
C ASN A 492 23.62 -4.19 27.26
N SER A 493 23.99 -3.07 27.89
CA SER A 493 25.22 -2.32 27.58
C SER A 493 26.50 -3.09 27.94
N ASN A 494 26.39 -4.19 28.69
CA ASN A 494 27.56 -4.91 29.24
C ASN A 494 28.17 -5.97 28.30
N GLU A 495 27.46 -6.45 27.27
CA GLU A 495 27.99 -7.52 26.38
C GLU A 495 28.72 -6.99 25.13
N THR A 496 28.45 -5.77 24.69
CA THR A 496 29.09 -5.19 23.49
C THR A 496 30.44 -4.53 23.81
N GLY A 497 30.66 -4.17 25.09
CA GLY A 497 31.81 -3.38 25.53
C GLY A 497 31.75 -1.90 25.13
N ILE A 498 30.61 -1.46 24.59
CA ILE A 498 30.43 -0.10 24.10
C ILE A 498 30.10 0.80 25.29
N THR A 499 30.91 1.84 25.48
CA THR A 499 30.70 2.87 26.51
C THR A 499 30.31 4.20 25.88
N THR A 500 29.91 5.17 26.69
CA THR A 500 29.65 6.54 26.25
C THR A 500 30.72 7.48 26.80
N THR A 501 31.18 8.42 25.98
CA THR A 501 32.07 9.51 26.40
C THR A 501 31.29 10.53 27.23
N GLU A 502 32.00 11.47 27.87
CA GLU A 502 31.39 12.62 28.55
C GLU A 502 30.55 13.50 27.60
N SER A 503 30.83 13.46 26.29
CA SER A 503 30.04 14.13 25.24
C SER A 503 28.82 13.33 24.77
N GLY A 504 28.58 12.13 25.31
CA GLY A 504 27.51 11.22 24.89
C GLY A 504 27.81 10.41 23.64
N ASP A 505 29.05 10.43 23.13
CA ASP A 505 29.46 9.66 21.96
C ASP A 505 29.78 8.20 22.30
N ILE A 506 29.50 7.30 21.38
CA ILE A 506 29.88 5.89 21.45
C ILE A 506 31.42 5.77 21.46
N LEU A 507 31.96 5.06 22.45
CA LEU A 507 33.37 4.69 22.59
C LEU A 507 33.54 3.17 22.61
N LEU A 508 34.24 2.65 21.61
CA LEU A 508 34.63 1.24 21.51
C LEU A 508 35.83 0.93 22.43
N PRO A 509 35.99 -0.33 22.87
CA PRO A 509 37.10 -0.77 23.73
C PRO A 509 38.50 -0.52 23.16
N ASP A 510 38.62 -0.43 21.83
CA ASP A 510 39.88 -0.13 21.14
C ASP A 510 40.12 1.38 20.94
N GLY A 511 39.31 2.23 21.59
CA GLY A 511 39.42 3.69 21.57
C GLY A 511 38.74 4.37 20.38
N ARG A 512 38.16 3.61 19.45
CA ARG A 512 37.43 4.19 18.30
C ARG A 512 36.09 4.77 18.74
N THR A 513 35.79 5.97 18.27
CA THR A 513 34.50 6.62 18.47
C THR A 513 33.68 6.66 17.19
N ARG A 514 32.38 6.89 17.29
CA ARG A 514 31.49 7.11 16.13
C ARG A 514 32.09 8.12 15.13
N THR A 515 32.63 9.22 15.61
CA THR A 515 33.28 10.26 14.80
C THR A 515 34.49 9.72 14.04
N THR A 516 35.35 8.93 14.69
CA THR A 516 36.51 8.32 14.01
C THR A 516 36.07 7.29 12.96
N LEU A 517 35.04 6.49 13.24
CA LEU A 517 34.50 5.51 12.28
C LEU A 517 33.93 6.22 11.04
N LEU A 518 33.15 7.29 11.23
CA LEU A 518 32.65 8.13 10.13
C LEU A 518 33.78 8.76 9.32
N SER A 519 34.81 9.27 10.00
CA SER A 519 35.99 9.84 9.34
C SER A 519 36.73 8.80 8.49
N THR A 520 36.90 7.58 8.99
CA THR A 520 37.53 6.47 8.24
C THR A 520 36.68 6.10 7.01
N LEU A 521 35.36 5.97 7.16
CA LEU A 521 34.49 5.69 6.02
C LEU A 521 34.54 6.82 4.98
N GLN A 522 34.56 8.08 5.42
CA GLN A 522 34.62 9.23 4.53
C GLN A 522 35.95 9.28 3.75
N SER A 523 37.09 8.98 4.38
CA SER A 523 38.38 8.94 3.69
C SER A 523 38.48 7.82 2.66
N LEU A 524 37.67 6.76 2.80
CA LEU A 524 37.63 5.59 1.92
C LEU A 524 36.44 5.60 0.95
N SER A 525 35.80 6.76 0.75
CA SER A 525 34.59 6.91 -0.07
C SER A 525 34.67 8.15 -0.95
N LYS A 526 34.35 8.00 -2.25
CA LYS A 526 34.12 9.14 -3.16
C LYS A 526 32.83 9.92 -2.86
N HIS A 527 31.95 9.35 -2.02
CA HIS A 527 30.65 9.93 -1.69
C HIS A 527 30.66 10.57 -0.30
N PRO A 528 29.88 11.65 -0.08
CA PRO A 528 29.60 12.16 1.25
C PRO A 528 28.93 11.06 2.11
N VAL A 529 29.54 10.73 3.23
CA VAL A 529 29.02 9.79 4.23
C VAL A 529 28.09 10.56 5.17
N PRO A 530 26.81 10.13 5.33
CA PRO A 530 25.88 10.85 6.18
C PRO A 530 26.35 10.89 7.62
N GLN A 531 26.40 12.09 8.20
CA GLN A 531 26.78 12.32 9.60
C GLN A 531 25.75 11.79 10.60
N THR A 532 24.60 11.32 10.12
CA THR A 532 23.50 10.71 10.88
C THR A 532 23.55 9.18 10.86
N LEU A 533 24.57 8.54 10.27
CA LEU A 533 24.74 7.09 10.37
C LEU A 533 25.09 6.69 11.82
N ASN A 534 24.32 5.77 12.40
CA ASN A 534 24.56 5.27 13.76
C ASN A 534 25.59 4.13 13.70
N LEU A 535 26.88 4.48 13.81
CA LEU A 535 27.99 3.53 13.81
C LEU A 535 28.55 3.31 15.22
N PRO A 536 29.05 2.09 15.50
CA PRO A 536 29.12 0.92 14.61
C PRO A 536 27.77 0.20 14.47
N ILE A 537 27.60 -0.60 13.42
CA ILE A 537 26.51 -1.57 13.35
C ILE A 537 26.71 -2.58 14.48
N THR A 538 25.67 -2.78 15.29
CA THR A 538 25.74 -3.68 16.45
C THR A 538 25.41 -5.12 16.05
N VAL A 539 26.24 -6.06 16.48
CA VAL A 539 25.98 -7.49 16.27
C VAL A 539 25.09 -8.04 17.38
N VAL A 540 24.00 -8.69 17.01
CA VAL A 540 23.04 -9.33 17.93
C VAL A 540 23.02 -10.85 17.74
N ASP A 541 22.59 -11.57 18.77
CA ASP A 541 22.35 -13.01 18.67
C ASP A 541 21.11 -13.31 17.84
N SER A 542 21.13 -14.46 17.17
CA SER A 542 19.99 -14.93 16.39
C SER A 542 18.82 -15.27 17.30
N LEU A 543 17.64 -14.77 16.97
CA LEU A 543 16.39 -15.09 17.67
C LEU A 543 15.60 -16.20 16.95
N GLU A 544 16.24 -16.96 16.05
CA GLU A 544 15.54 -18.01 15.27
C GLU A 544 14.85 -19.05 16.14
N SER A 545 15.47 -19.50 17.23
CA SER A 545 14.86 -20.48 18.14
C SER A 545 13.68 -19.90 18.91
N GLN A 546 13.75 -18.61 19.24
CA GLN A 546 12.69 -17.91 19.97
C GLN A 546 11.44 -17.81 19.09
N ILE A 547 11.55 -17.29 17.87
CA ILE A 547 10.39 -17.16 16.99
C ILE A 547 9.81 -18.53 16.59
N MET A 548 10.67 -19.51 16.31
CA MET A 548 10.22 -20.86 15.95
C MET A 548 9.50 -21.58 17.10
N SER A 549 9.68 -21.14 18.35
CA SER A 549 9.01 -21.74 19.51
C SER A 549 7.53 -21.35 19.65
N HIS A 550 7.14 -20.18 19.13
CA HIS A 550 5.77 -19.65 19.30
C HIS A 550 5.08 -19.27 17.99
N ASN A 551 5.82 -19.07 16.89
CA ASN A 551 5.26 -18.80 15.57
C ASN A 551 5.27 -20.08 14.71
N PRO A 552 4.10 -20.70 14.47
CA PRO A 552 4.01 -21.98 13.74
C PRO A 552 4.42 -21.84 12.26
N VAL A 553 4.24 -20.67 11.65
CA VAL A 553 4.67 -20.41 10.27
C VAL A 553 6.19 -20.37 10.20
N ALA A 554 6.83 -19.61 11.09
CA ALA A 554 8.29 -19.56 11.19
C ALA A 554 8.90 -20.94 11.43
N ALA A 555 8.30 -21.75 12.32
CA ALA A 555 8.73 -23.11 12.60
C ALA A 555 8.72 -24.01 11.36
N LYS A 556 7.67 -23.93 10.53
CA LYS A 556 7.54 -24.72 9.29
C LYS A 556 8.54 -24.27 8.21
N ILE A 557 8.72 -22.96 8.03
CA ILE A 557 9.54 -22.45 6.92
C ILE A 557 11.04 -22.36 7.24
N GLY A 558 11.43 -22.38 8.52
CA GLY A 558 12.83 -22.28 8.94
C GLY A 558 13.78 -23.26 8.23
N PRO A 559 13.45 -24.56 8.11
CA PRO A 559 14.26 -25.54 7.39
C PRO A 559 14.46 -25.24 5.89
N GLU A 560 13.54 -24.50 5.26
CA GLU A 560 13.60 -24.13 3.84
C GLU A 560 14.58 -22.97 3.54
N LEU A 561 15.08 -22.30 4.59
CA LEU A 561 15.97 -21.15 4.48
C LEU A 561 17.41 -21.53 4.86
N SER A 562 18.39 -20.92 4.18
CA SER A 562 19.80 -21.06 4.59
C SER A 562 20.02 -20.48 5.99
N ALA A 563 20.99 -21.00 6.74
CA ALA A 563 21.23 -20.55 8.12
C ALA A 563 21.43 -19.03 8.25
N VAL A 564 22.19 -18.41 7.34
CA VAL A 564 22.45 -16.95 7.34
C VAL A 564 21.16 -16.14 7.09
N ASN A 565 20.35 -16.59 6.11
CA ASN A 565 19.10 -15.91 5.79
C ASN A 565 18.07 -16.12 6.88
N ARG A 566 17.93 -17.34 7.40
CA ARG A 566 17.04 -17.66 8.52
C ARG A 566 17.38 -16.81 9.73
N SER A 567 18.64 -16.80 10.15
CA SER A 567 19.13 -15.99 11.27
C SER A 567 18.72 -14.53 11.13
N SER A 568 18.99 -13.89 9.98
CA SER A 568 18.66 -12.48 9.75
C SER A 568 17.15 -12.22 9.68
N LEU A 569 16.42 -13.01 8.89
CA LEU A 569 14.99 -12.81 8.65
C LEU A 569 14.17 -13.08 9.91
N PHE A 570 14.49 -14.14 10.65
CA PHE A 570 13.73 -14.54 11.84
C PHE A 570 14.04 -13.62 13.01
N THR A 571 15.26 -13.13 13.13
CA THR A 571 15.59 -12.10 14.13
C THR A 571 14.86 -10.80 13.83
N ALA A 572 14.79 -10.37 12.57
CA ALA A 572 14.03 -9.18 12.19
C ALA A 572 12.52 -9.36 12.45
N TRP A 573 12.00 -10.54 12.14
CA TRP A 573 10.61 -10.92 12.39
C TRP A 573 10.28 -10.86 13.89
N GLU A 574 11.10 -11.50 14.73
CA GLU A 574 10.91 -11.53 16.18
C GLU A 574 10.98 -10.13 16.80
N MET A 575 11.90 -9.29 16.33
CA MET A 575 12.07 -7.93 16.84
C MET A 575 11.03 -6.94 16.30
N GLY A 576 10.20 -7.33 15.32
CA GLY A 576 9.27 -6.42 14.65
C GLY A 576 9.94 -5.30 13.86
N VAL A 577 11.21 -5.46 13.46
CA VAL A 577 12.00 -4.46 12.73
C VAL A 577 12.06 -4.77 11.23
N THR A 578 12.24 -3.73 10.42
CA THR A 578 12.47 -3.87 8.98
C THR A 578 13.87 -4.46 8.72
N ILE A 579 13.92 -5.56 7.98
CA ILE A 579 15.17 -6.06 7.39
C ILE A 579 15.43 -5.37 6.05
N VAL A 580 16.63 -4.81 5.88
CA VAL A 580 17.09 -4.25 4.61
C VAL A 580 17.96 -5.31 3.92
N THR A 581 17.63 -5.64 2.67
CA THR A 581 18.33 -6.67 1.90
C THR A 581 18.40 -6.30 0.42
N THR A 582 19.39 -6.84 -0.31
CA THR A 582 19.43 -6.80 -1.78
C THR A 582 18.99 -8.12 -2.42
N ASN A 583 18.68 -9.14 -1.61
CA ASN A 583 18.42 -10.49 -2.07
C ASN A 583 16.96 -10.73 -2.45
N GLY A 584 16.55 -10.21 -3.60
CA GLY A 584 15.15 -10.31 -4.06
C GLY A 584 14.64 -11.73 -4.29
N SER A 585 15.51 -12.73 -4.54
CA SER A 585 15.07 -14.12 -4.67
C SER A 585 14.68 -14.73 -3.32
N VAL A 586 15.42 -14.40 -2.26
CA VAL A 586 15.08 -14.82 -0.89
C VAL A 586 13.79 -14.16 -0.42
N VAL A 587 13.60 -12.87 -0.70
CA VAL A 587 12.35 -12.16 -0.36
C VAL A 587 11.14 -12.81 -1.02
N LYS A 588 11.20 -13.07 -2.34
CA LYS A 588 10.11 -13.75 -3.05
C LYS A 588 9.86 -15.17 -2.55
N ARG A 589 10.93 -15.90 -2.21
CA ARG A 589 10.81 -17.25 -1.64
C ARG A 589 10.15 -17.20 -0.26
N LEU A 590 10.54 -16.24 0.57
CA LEU A 590 9.95 -16.03 1.90
C LEU A 590 8.47 -15.65 1.80
N GLU A 591 8.11 -14.71 0.92
CA GLU A 591 6.71 -14.32 0.68
C GLU A 591 5.84 -15.53 0.33
N TRP A 592 6.33 -16.36 -0.60
CA TRP A 592 5.64 -17.57 -1.00
C TRP A 592 5.55 -18.62 0.14
N LEU A 593 6.65 -18.83 0.87
CA LEU A 593 6.70 -19.79 1.98
C LEU A 593 5.74 -19.40 3.11
N VAL A 594 5.69 -18.12 3.49
CA VAL A 594 4.76 -17.61 4.51
C VAL A 594 3.32 -17.83 4.06
N GLU A 595 2.99 -17.46 2.82
CA GLU A 595 1.62 -17.60 2.30
C GLU A 595 1.18 -19.07 2.21
N GLU A 596 2.05 -19.99 1.82
CA GLU A 596 1.71 -21.42 1.72
C GLU A 596 1.55 -22.09 3.09
N ASN A 597 2.23 -21.59 4.13
CA ASN A 597 2.30 -22.24 5.44
C ASN A 597 1.48 -21.56 6.53
N ARG A 598 0.78 -20.45 6.20
CA ARG A 598 -0.13 -19.76 7.12
C ARG A 598 -1.19 -20.68 7.67
N VAL A 599 -1.50 -20.51 8.95
CA VAL A 599 -2.51 -21.24 9.71
C VAL A 599 -3.72 -20.34 9.94
N ARG A 600 -3.51 -19.03 10.07
CA ARG A 600 -4.53 -18.03 10.31
C ARG A 600 -4.47 -16.94 9.24
N ASP A 601 -5.55 -16.16 9.12
CA ASP A 601 -5.60 -15.03 8.18
C ASP A 601 -4.78 -13.82 8.66
N ASP A 602 -4.45 -13.76 9.95
CA ASP A 602 -3.62 -12.74 10.58
C ASP A 602 -2.12 -13.10 10.65
N ASP A 603 -1.72 -14.25 10.12
CA ASP A 603 -0.30 -14.62 10.06
C ASP A 603 0.47 -13.68 9.12
N VAL A 604 1.46 -12.97 9.67
CA VAL A 604 2.30 -12.02 8.92
C VAL A 604 3.75 -12.45 8.89
N GLY A 605 4.42 -12.26 7.75
CA GLY A 605 5.87 -12.42 7.62
C GLY A 605 6.66 -11.21 8.12
N PRO A 606 8.00 -11.25 8.06
CA PRO A 606 8.84 -10.12 8.46
C PRO A 606 8.66 -8.91 7.52
N LYS A 607 8.85 -7.71 8.06
CA LYS A 607 8.89 -6.48 7.26
C LYS A 607 10.19 -6.41 6.48
N VAL A 608 10.11 -6.38 5.15
CA VAL A 608 11.28 -6.37 4.28
C VAL A 608 11.35 -5.08 3.46
N HIS A 609 12.51 -4.42 3.49
CA HIS A 609 12.85 -3.36 2.53
C HIS A 609 13.89 -3.89 1.53
N LEU A 610 13.42 -4.21 0.32
CA LEU A 610 14.25 -4.75 -0.75
C LEU A 610 14.87 -3.63 -1.59
N LEU A 611 16.20 -3.52 -1.53
CA LEU A 611 16.99 -2.71 -2.45
C LEU A 611 17.46 -3.60 -3.60
N ALA A 612 16.74 -3.62 -4.72
CA ALA A 612 16.97 -4.54 -5.84
C ALA A 612 18.24 -4.24 -6.68
N ILE A 613 19.33 -3.82 -6.03
CA ILE A 613 20.63 -3.53 -6.64
C ILE A 613 21.71 -4.23 -5.82
N ALA A 614 22.10 -5.43 -6.26
CA ALA A 614 23.17 -6.20 -5.62
C ALA A 614 24.56 -5.64 -5.95
N ARG A 615 25.53 -5.88 -5.05
CA ARG A 615 26.94 -5.51 -5.22
C ARG A 615 27.88 -6.68 -4.96
N SER A 616 28.89 -6.79 -5.84
CA SER A 616 29.99 -7.74 -5.71
C SER A 616 31.22 -7.06 -5.10
N LEU A 617 32.08 -7.84 -4.44
CA LEU A 617 33.45 -7.42 -4.13
C LEU A 617 34.35 -7.72 -5.34
N VAL A 618 35.26 -6.80 -5.67
CA VAL A 618 36.17 -6.93 -6.83
C VAL A 618 37.64 -6.85 -6.44
N GLY A 619 37.96 -6.79 -5.15
CA GLY A 619 39.32 -6.53 -4.65
C GLY A 619 40.40 -7.45 -5.20
N LYS A 620 40.19 -8.77 -5.21
CA LYS A 620 41.16 -9.73 -5.80
C LYS A 620 41.33 -9.58 -7.32
N MET A 621 40.27 -9.26 -8.04
CA MET A 621 40.31 -9.15 -9.51
C MET A 621 41.06 -7.88 -9.95
N LYS A 622 40.92 -6.78 -9.19
CA LYS A 622 41.70 -5.56 -9.40
C LYS A 622 43.21 -5.82 -9.29
N LYS A 623 43.67 -6.44 -8.19
CA LYS A 623 45.09 -6.77 -7.98
C LYS A 623 45.66 -7.64 -9.12
N GLY A 624 44.88 -8.59 -9.63
CA GLY A 624 45.30 -9.43 -10.76
C GLY A 624 45.44 -8.68 -12.09
N ALA A 625 44.61 -7.67 -12.34
CA ALA A 625 44.71 -6.86 -13.55
C ALA A 625 45.86 -5.84 -13.48
N ASP A 626 46.12 -5.25 -12.32
CA ASP A 626 47.24 -4.32 -12.13
C ASP A 626 48.58 -5.03 -12.40
N ILE A 627 48.74 -6.27 -11.93
CA ILE A 627 49.92 -7.12 -12.19
C ILE A 627 50.08 -7.45 -13.69
N LEU A 628 48.99 -7.59 -14.44
CA LEU A 628 49.01 -7.88 -15.89
C LEU A 628 49.26 -6.64 -16.76
N VAL A 629 49.14 -5.44 -16.20
CA VAL A 629 49.42 -4.16 -16.90
C VAL A 629 50.87 -3.70 -16.64
N GLU A 630 51.45 -4.08 -15.51
CA GLU A 630 52.85 -3.77 -15.14
C GLU A 630 53.90 -4.75 -15.70
N GLY A 631 53.49 -5.92 -16.21
CA GLY A 631 54.36 -6.91 -16.84
C GLY A 631 54.18 -6.96 -18.35
#